data_AF-A0A9D5QFK2-F1
#
_entry.id   AF-A0A9D5QFK2-F1
#
_cell.length_a   1.000
_cell.length_b   1.000
_cell.length_c   1.000
_cell.angle_alpha   90.00
_cell.angle_beta   90.00
_cell.angle_gamma   90.00
#
_symmetry.space_group_name_H-M   'P 1'
#
loop_
_entity.id
_entity.type
_entity.pdbx_description
1 polymer ?
#
loop_
_entity_poly.entity_id
_entity_poly.type
_entity_poly.pdbx_seq_one_letter_code
_entity_poly.pdbx_strand_id
1 'polypeptide(L)'
;LMIIEGTRMARWYRQKTVSPLTLDAYAALAGSMVSRLRPDQSIHRIVADTRPDRGLIAPAWSADKPAAISRIHGYFKEHGITQSSAYA
;
A
#
# COMPACT_ATOMS: atom_id res chain seq x y z
N LEU A 1 -2.30 5.55 -0.08
CA LEU A 1 -3.24 6.65 -0.40
C LEU A 1 -4.45 6.04 -1.08
N MET A 2 -5.65 6.21 -0.52
CA MET A 2 -6.90 5.81 -1.18
C MET A 2 -7.64 7.08 -1.60
N ILE A 3 -8.24 7.04 -2.79
CA ILE A 3 -8.97 8.14 -3.40
C ILE A 3 -10.43 7.71 -3.50
N ILE A 4 -11.27 8.42 -2.76
CA ILE A 4 -12.70 8.12 -2.61
C ILE A 4 -13.51 9.17 -3.37
N GLU A 5 -14.54 8.72 -4.07
CA GLU A 5 -15.51 9.55 -4.77
C GLU A 5 -16.10 10.64 -3.85
N GLY A 6 -16.42 11.80 -4.43
CA GLY A 6 -16.99 12.92 -3.67
C GLY A 6 -16.00 13.67 -2.76
N THR A 7 -14.75 13.21 -2.63
CA THR A 7 -13.73 13.92 -1.84
C THR A 7 -12.96 14.96 -2.67
N ARG A 8 -12.29 15.91 -1.99
CA ARG A 8 -11.34 16.82 -2.63
C ARG A 8 -10.20 16.08 -3.34
N MET A 9 -9.79 14.94 -2.79
CA MET A 9 -8.77 14.08 -3.40
C MET A 9 -9.22 13.51 -4.75
N ALA A 10 -10.50 13.16 -4.90
CA ALA A 10 -11.03 12.70 -6.19
C ALA A 10 -10.98 13.79 -7.26
N ARG A 11 -11.19 15.06 -6.88
CA ARG A 11 -11.02 16.20 -7.80
C ARG A 11 -9.57 16.33 -8.26
N TRP A 12 -8.62 16.28 -7.33
CA TRP A 12 -7.19 16.34 -7.63
C TRP A 12 -6.71 15.16 -8.48
N TYR A 13 -7.22 13.97 -8.22
CA TYR A 13 -6.93 12.78 -9.03
C TYR A 13 -7.38 12.95 -10.49
N ARG A 14 -8.62 13.43 -10.72
CA ARG A 14 -9.14 13.71 -12.06
C ARG A 14 -8.36 14.81 -12.77
N GLN A 15 -7.86 15.79 -12.02
CA GLN A 15 -6.98 16.85 -12.51
C GLN A 15 -5.53 16.40 -12.70
N LYS A 16 -5.20 15.13 -12.38
CA LYS A 16 -3.86 14.56 -12.44
C LYS A 16 -2.82 15.28 -11.57
N THR A 17 -3.26 16.00 -10.54
CA THR A 17 -2.37 16.69 -9.59
C THR A 17 -1.92 15.79 -8.44
N VAL A 18 -2.63 14.67 -8.23
CA VAL A 18 -2.26 13.62 -7.29
C VAL A 18 -2.46 12.26 -7.95
N SER A 19 -1.52 11.35 -7.75
CA SER A 19 -1.62 9.96 -8.21
C SER A 19 -1.24 9.01 -7.07
N PRO A 20 -2.01 7.94 -6.81
CA PRO A 20 -1.59 6.92 -5.87
C PRO A 20 -0.42 6.10 -6.43
N LEU A 21 0.32 5.45 -5.54
CA LEU A 21 1.41 4.55 -5.93
C LEU A 21 0.87 3.34 -6.71
N THR A 22 1.69 2.82 -7.63
CA THR A 22 1.51 1.45 -8.13
C THR A 22 1.70 0.46 -6.98
N LEU A 23 1.17 -0.76 -7.15
CA LEU A 23 1.30 -1.80 -6.12
C LEU A 23 2.78 -2.12 -5.83
N ASP A 24 3.61 -2.16 -6.85
CA ASP A 24 5.04 -2.44 -6.72
C ASP A 24 5.79 -1.31 -6.01
N ALA A 25 5.51 -0.05 -6.38
CA ALA A 25 6.09 1.09 -5.68
C ALA A 25 5.64 1.16 -4.21
N TYR A 26 4.38 0.79 -3.95
CA TYR A 26 3.86 0.67 -2.59
C TYR A 26 4.56 -0.46 -1.82
N ALA A 27 4.74 -1.64 -2.42
CA ALA A 27 5.44 -2.76 -1.80
C ALA A 27 6.90 -2.43 -1.48
N ALA A 28 7.61 -1.77 -2.39
CA ALA A 28 8.97 -1.28 -2.17
C ALA A 28 9.04 -0.31 -0.98
N LEU A 29 8.15 0.69 -0.97
CA LEU A 29 8.09 1.66 0.12
C LEU A 29 7.75 1.00 1.46
N ALA A 30 6.72 0.15 1.49
CA ALA A 30 6.31 -0.59 2.68
C ALA A 30 7.44 -1.48 3.20
N GLY A 31 8.09 -2.24 2.32
CA GLY A 31 9.21 -3.10 2.67
C GLY A 31 10.37 -2.33 3.31
N SER A 32 10.66 -1.13 2.79
CA SER A 32 11.67 -0.25 3.40
C SER A 32 11.28 0.18 4.82
N MET A 33 9.99 0.43 5.09
CA MET A 33 9.54 0.74 6.44
C MET A 33 9.64 -0.48 7.35
N VAL A 34 9.15 -1.64 6.88
CA VAL A 34 9.15 -2.89 7.65
C VAL A 34 10.56 -3.31 8.06
N SER A 35 11.55 -3.20 7.17
CA SER A 35 12.93 -3.58 7.49
C SER A 35 13.57 -2.72 8.59
N ARG A 36 13.04 -1.52 8.85
CA ARG A 36 13.51 -0.58 9.88
C ARG A 36 12.66 -0.58 11.16
N LEU A 37 11.58 -1.36 11.20
CA LEU A 37 10.82 -1.52 12.44
C LEU A 37 11.60 -2.35 13.44
N ARG A 38 11.44 -2.03 14.73
CA ARG A 38 11.99 -2.82 15.82
C ARG A 38 11.31 -4.18 15.90
N PRO A 39 11.98 -5.22 16.43
CA PRO A 39 11.40 -6.56 16.53
C PRO A 39 10.24 -6.64 17.53
N ASP A 40 10.10 -5.70 18.46
CA ASP A 40 9.01 -5.63 19.44
C ASP A 40 7.73 -4.94 18.89
N GLN A 41 7.78 -4.38 17.68
CA GLN A 41 6.65 -3.66 17.09
C GLN A 41 5.77 -4.58 16.25
N SER A 42 4.44 -4.43 16.39
CA SER A 42 3.47 -5.19 15.60
C SER A 42 2.84 -4.35 14.48
N ILE A 43 2.80 -4.88 13.26
CA ILE A 43 2.08 -4.28 12.14
C ILE A 43 0.66 -4.86 12.11
N HIS A 44 -0.33 -4.06 12.47
CA HIS A 44 -1.73 -4.52 12.48
C HIS A 44 -2.35 -4.61 11.08
N ARG A 45 -1.93 -3.73 10.15
CA ARG A 45 -2.50 -3.70 8.79
C ARG A 45 -1.54 -3.07 7.80
N ILE A 46 -1.32 -3.76 6.69
CA ILE A 46 -0.53 -3.26 5.57
C ILE A 46 -1.42 -2.71 4.44
N VAL A 47 -2.48 -3.42 4.04
CA VAL A 47 -3.45 -2.95 3.03
C VAL A 47 -4.81 -2.64 3.65
N ALA A 48 -5.42 -1.51 3.27
CA ALA A 48 -6.78 -1.15 3.69
C ALA A 48 -7.84 -1.99 2.95
N ASP A 49 -9.00 -2.22 3.59
CA ASP A 49 -10.15 -2.90 2.97
C ASP A 49 -11.10 -1.85 2.38
N THR A 50 -10.70 -1.27 1.26
CA THR A 50 -11.47 -0.25 0.54
C THR A 50 -11.87 -0.81 -0.82
N ARG A 51 -13.14 -0.63 -1.19
CA ARG A 51 -13.75 -1.31 -2.34
C ARG A 51 -14.53 -0.33 -3.22
N PRO A 52 -14.76 -0.65 -4.51
CA PRO A 52 -15.48 0.22 -5.43
C PRO A 52 -16.91 0.56 -4.99
N ASP A 53 -17.62 -0.39 -4.37
CA ASP A 53 -18.96 -0.20 -3.79
C ASP A 53 -19.00 0.82 -2.65
N ARG A 54 -17.85 1.15 -2.06
CA ARG A 54 -17.66 2.20 -1.05
C ARG A 54 -17.05 3.49 -1.63
N GLY A 55 -17.10 3.65 -2.94
CA GLY A 55 -16.64 4.86 -3.64
C GLY A 55 -15.13 4.90 -3.91
N LEU A 56 -14.40 3.80 -3.80
CA LEU A 56 -12.99 3.78 -4.22
C LEU A 56 -12.86 4.04 -5.73
N ILE A 57 -12.12 5.08 -6.11
CA ILE A 57 -11.79 5.36 -7.51
C ILE A 57 -10.33 5.10 -7.85
N ALA A 58 -9.42 5.15 -6.87
CA ALA A 58 -8.01 4.79 -7.04
C ALA A 58 -7.32 4.53 -5.68
N PRO A 59 -6.23 3.75 -5.63
CA PRO A 59 -5.71 2.91 -6.70
C PRO A 59 -6.57 1.66 -6.90
N ALA A 60 -6.74 1.24 -8.15
CA ALA A 60 -7.56 0.08 -8.51
C ALA A 60 -7.09 -1.22 -7.85
N TRP A 61 -5.76 -1.40 -7.69
CA TRP A 61 -5.20 -2.59 -7.08
C TRP A 61 -5.64 -2.80 -5.62
N SER A 62 -6.09 -1.74 -4.92
CA SER A 62 -6.53 -1.87 -3.53
C SER A 62 -7.91 -2.52 -3.38
N ALA A 63 -8.68 -2.63 -4.46
CA ALA A 63 -9.98 -3.30 -4.47
C ALA A 63 -9.87 -4.82 -4.28
N ASP A 64 -8.79 -5.43 -4.78
CA ASP A 64 -8.48 -6.85 -4.58
C ASP A 64 -7.42 -7.00 -3.48
N LYS A 65 -7.90 -7.01 -2.23
CA LYS A 65 -7.05 -7.11 -1.05
C LYS A 65 -6.20 -8.40 -1.03
N PRO A 66 -6.74 -9.60 -1.30
CA PRO A 66 -5.94 -10.82 -1.38
C PRO A 66 -4.80 -10.73 -2.39
N ALA A 67 -5.06 -10.24 -3.61
CA ALA A 67 -4.04 -10.09 -4.63
C ALA A 67 -2.96 -9.07 -4.21
N ALA A 68 -3.38 -7.93 -3.64
CA ALA A 68 -2.46 -6.91 -3.15
C ALA A 68 -1.52 -7.45 -2.05
N ILE A 69 -2.06 -8.16 -1.06
CA ILE A 69 -1.28 -8.78 0.01
C ILE A 69 -0.30 -9.81 -0.56
N SER A 70 -0.77 -10.68 -1.46
CA SER A 70 0.07 -11.70 -2.10
C SER A 70 1.26 -11.07 -2.82
N ARG A 71 1.01 -10.01 -3.61
CA ARG A 71 2.07 -9.30 -4.33
C ARG A 71 3.08 -8.63 -3.40
N ILE A 72 2.61 -8.01 -2.31
CA ILE A 72 3.49 -7.37 -1.32
C ILE A 72 4.39 -8.42 -0.64
N HIS A 73 3.81 -9.54 -0.21
CA HIS A 73 4.59 -10.65 0.36
C HIS A 73 5.59 -11.23 -0.64
N GLY A 74 5.19 -11.40 -1.91
CA GLY A 74 6.06 -11.82 -3.00
C GLY A 74 7.24 -10.86 -3.17
N TYR A 75 6.99 -9.56 -3.21
CA TYR A 75 8.03 -8.53 -3.27
C TYR A 75 9.01 -8.66 -2.11
N PHE A 76 8.52 -8.83 -0.88
CA PHE A 76 9.38 -8.95 0.31
C PHE A 76 10.28 -10.18 0.20
N LYS A 77 9.72 -11.31 -0.23
CA LYS A 77 10.47 -12.55 -0.44
C LYS A 77 11.54 -12.41 -1.52
N GLU A 78 11.19 -11.82 -2.67
CA GLU A 78 12.10 -11.55 -3.80
C GLU A 78 13.30 -10.70 -3.39
N HIS A 79 13.11 -9.76 -2.45
CA HIS A 79 14.13 -8.80 -2.04
C HIS A 79 14.74 -9.09 -0.66
N GLY A 80 14.46 -10.24 -0.05
CA GLY A 80 15.01 -10.62 1.25
C GLY A 80 14.60 -9.68 2.40
N ILE A 81 13.42 -9.07 2.32
CA ILE A 81 12.93 -8.11 3.31
C ILE A 81 12.25 -8.86 4.45
N THR A 82 12.79 -8.72 5.66
CA THR A 82 12.18 -9.15 6.91
C THR A 82 12.17 -7.98 7.90
N GLN A 83 11.32 -8.06 8.92
CA GLN A 83 11.31 -7.02 9.96
C GLN A 83 12.66 -6.94 10.67
N SER A 84 13.12 -5.73 10.94
CA SER A 84 14.44 -5.43 11.53
C SER A 84 15.66 -5.80 10.68
N SER A 85 15.50 -6.27 9.43
CA SER A 85 16.65 -6.63 8.58
C SER A 85 17.57 -5.46 8.24
N ALA A 86 17.09 -4.22 8.43
CA ALA A 86 17.83 -2.98 8.27
C ALA A 86 17.70 -2.07 9.51
N TYR A 87 17.41 -2.64 10.68
CA TYR A 87 17.40 -1.91 11.95
C TYR A 87 18.84 -1.79 12.48
N ALA A 88 19.31 -0.55 12.66
CA ALA A 88 20.65 -0.21 13.15
C ALA A 88 20.58 0.44 14.53
#